data_AF-A0AA44DIL3-F1
#
_entry.id   AF-A0AA44DIL3-F1
#
_cell.length_a   1.000
_cell.length_b   1.000
_cell.length_c   1.000
_cell.angle_alpha   90.00
_cell.angle_beta   90.00
_cell.angle_gamma   90.00
#
_symmetry.space_group_name_H-M   'P 1'
#
loop_
_entity.id
_entity.type
_entity.pdbx_description
1 polymer ?
#
loop_
_entity_poly.entity_id
_entity_poly.type
_entity_poly.pdbx_seq_one_letter_code
_entity_poly.pdbx_strand_id
1 'polypeptide(L)'
;MDKNFLKSEVRDDYLVTSHTKKLWAVQLNLLKKFKEVCEKNNLKFYLTYGSLLGAIRHNGYIPWDDDIDITMPREDYDKLKEIAAKEFEDPYFYQTQENEVDFFGGGFSRLRDSRTTGYENIHFGHQFNAGIWIDITAIDKVPNSYFSRKLQSKMVRFYQQIMFVKIYSRDNDCFLDISSFKMKLLKKIANRLTHKEICFKLNKWCSIAKNKKSKNVGILTQYGCYEKELYKAEWFIGVKYKIFENIKVPIPIGYDEFLKKIFGDDYANLPPLEERKPHHNGYYNSEKSYRDINKEIELRFTNIFRNVNQKQVVIFGAGEMLDAYMSRYGKQFKPSFLVDNDCKKWGTKKYGINIKSPDELLKNGQKLHIIICSIYFPEISRQLSNMGIKDYYVYSKKREWILERLPELEEYEVEKV
;
A
#
# COMPACT_ATOMS: atom_id res chain seq x y z
N MET A 1 -21.71 -11.36 3.55
CA MET A 1 -21.64 -12.22 2.35
C MET A 1 -21.92 -13.66 2.76
N ASP A 2 -22.26 -14.53 1.80
CA ASP A 2 -22.43 -15.97 2.05
C ASP A 2 -21.15 -16.56 2.67
N LYS A 3 -21.29 -17.40 3.71
CA LYS A 3 -20.16 -18.09 4.35
C LYS A 3 -19.40 -18.99 3.36
N ASN A 4 -20.06 -19.49 2.31
CA ASN A 4 -19.40 -20.27 1.28
C ASN A 4 -18.46 -19.43 0.40
N PHE A 5 -18.73 -18.12 0.23
CA PHE A 5 -17.84 -17.23 -0.53
C PHE A 5 -16.45 -17.11 0.12
N LEU A 6 -16.36 -17.27 1.44
CA LEU A 6 -15.11 -17.10 2.20
C LEU A 6 -14.20 -18.33 2.17
N LYS A 7 -14.63 -19.45 1.59
CA LYS A 7 -13.83 -20.67 1.50
C LYS A 7 -12.86 -20.58 0.33
N SER A 8 -11.67 -21.18 0.49
CA SER A 8 -10.73 -21.32 -0.61
C SER A 8 -11.39 -22.06 -1.78
N GLU A 9 -11.06 -21.64 -3.01
CA GLU A 9 -11.53 -22.28 -4.24
C GLU A 9 -10.41 -22.31 -5.28
N VAL A 10 -10.50 -23.21 -6.25
CA VAL A 10 -9.63 -23.19 -7.43
C VAL A 10 -10.43 -22.56 -8.57
N ARG A 11 -9.87 -21.49 -9.17
CA ARG A 11 -10.43 -20.77 -10.32
C ARG A 11 -9.33 -20.64 -11.38
N ASP A 12 -9.54 -21.17 -12.57
CA ASP A 12 -8.58 -21.14 -13.69
C ASP A 12 -7.17 -21.65 -13.30
N ASP A 13 -7.11 -22.83 -12.68
CA ASP A 13 -5.90 -23.48 -12.15
C ASP A 13 -5.14 -22.67 -11.10
N TYR A 14 -5.79 -21.66 -10.51
CA TYR A 14 -5.23 -20.82 -9.46
C TYR A 14 -5.99 -21.05 -8.14
N LEU A 15 -5.25 -21.32 -7.06
CA LEU A 15 -5.82 -21.44 -5.72
C LEU A 15 -6.11 -20.05 -5.15
N VAL A 16 -7.38 -19.66 -5.15
CA VAL A 16 -7.85 -18.49 -4.42
C VAL A 16 -8.02 -18.89 -2.96
N THR A 17 -7.15 -18.38 -2.09
CA THR A 17 -7.17 -18.74 -0.68
C THR A 17 -8.35 -18.10 0.06
N SER A 18 -8.74 -18.68 1.20
CA SER A 18 -9.69 -18.07 2.14
C SER A 18 -9.27 -16.65 2.54
N HIS A 19 -7.97 -16.40 2.71
CA HIS A 19 -7.44 -15.07 2.98
C HIS A 19 -7.80 -14.07 1.87
N THR A 20 -7.52 -14.43 0.62
CA THR A 20 -7.87 -13.63 -0.57
C THR A 20 -9.39 -13.42 -0.68
N LYS A 21 -10.20 -14.46 -0.43
CA LYS A 21 -11.67 -14.35 -0.42
C LYS A 21 -12.19 -13.38 0.63
N LYS A 22 -11.59 -13.35 1.82
CA LYS A 22 -11.95 -12.38 2.85
C LYS A 22 -11.57 -10.95 2.45
N LEU A 23 -10.41 -10.76 1.81
CA LEU A 23 -10.00 -9.48 1.21
C LEU A 23 -11.04 -9.00 0.17
N TRP A 24 -11.39 -9.85 -0.80
CA TRP A 24 -12.42 -9.56 -1.79
C TRP A 24 -13.77 -9.23 -1.14
N ALA A 25 -14.13 -9.90 -0.04
CA ALA A 25 -15.38 -9.62 0.65
C ALA A 25 -15.43 -8.19 1.23
N VAL A 26 -14.31 -7.68 1.76
CA VAL A 26 -14.22 -6.29 2.24
C VAL A 26 -14.36 -5.31 1.07
N GLN A 27 -13.64 -5.56 -0.03
CA GLN A 27 -13.68 -4.72 -1.23
C GLN A 27 -15.06 -4.71 -1.90
N LEU A 28 -15.76 -5.84 -1.95
CA LEU A 28 -17.12 -5.91 -2.48
C LEU A 28 -18.11 -5.14 -1.60
N ASN A 29 -17.91 -5.09 -0.27
CA ASN A 29 -18.70 -4.24 0.61
C ASN A 29 -18.41 -2.75 0.36
N LEU A 30 -17.14 -2.39 0.15
CA LEU A 30 -16.73 -1.03 -0.22
C LEU A 30 -17.36 -0.62 -1.56
N LEU A 31 -17.30 -1.48 -2.58
CA LEU A 31 -17.90 -1.25 -3.88
C LEU A 31 -19.43 -1.09 -3.79
N LYS A 32 -20.11 -1.89 -2.96
CA LYS A 32 -21.55 -1.73 -2.70
C LYS A 32 -21.86 -0.37 -2.08
N LYS A 33 -21.10 0.04 -1.05
CA LYS A 33 -21.31 1.33 -0.40
C LYS A 33 -21.01 2.50 -1.35
N PHE A 34 -19.92 2.41 -2.11
CA PHE A 34 -19.57 3.40 -3.13
C PHE A 34 -20.68 3.54 -4.19
N LYS A 35 -21.18 2.41 -4.70
CA LYS A 35 -22.26 2.36 -5.68
C LYS A 35 -23.54 3.00 -5.15
N GLU A 36 -23.94 2.67 -3.92
CA GLU A 36 -25.12 3.28 -3.24
C GLU A 36 -25.01 4.80 -3.20
N VAL A 37 -23.85 5.33 -2.78
CA VAL A 37 -23.58 6.77 -2.72
C VAL A 37 -23.63 7.41 -4.11
N CYS A 38 -23.06 6.76 -5.12
CA CYS A 38 -23.11 7.24 -6.50
C CYS A 38 -24.54 7.29 -7.04
N GLU A 39 -25.35 6.25 -6.81
CA GLU A 39 -26.74 6.19 -7.25
C GLU A 39 -27.59 7.26 -6.57
N LYS A 40 -27.45 7.42 -5.25
CA LYS A 40 -28.14 8.45 -4.46
C LYS A 40 -27.83 9.86 -4.97
N ASN A 41 -26.61 10.11 -5.42
CA ASN A 41 -26.14 11.44 -5.84
C ASN A 41 -26.07 11.64 -7.35
N ASN A 42 -26.58 10.67 -8.13
CA ASN A 42 -26.55 10.63 -9.59
C ASN A 42 -25.14 10.87 -10.17
N LEU A 43 -24.15 10.17 -9.62
CA LEU A 43 -22.74 10.20 -10.06
C LEU A 43 -22.45 9.02 -10.97
N LYS A 44 -21.72 9.25 -12.07
CA LYS A 44 -21.27 8.18 -12.95
C LYS A 44 -19.92 7.64 -12.50
N PHE A 45 -19.76 6.34 -12.67
CA PHE A 45 -18.50 5.64 -12.51
C PHE A 45 -18.46 4.44 -13.44
N TYR A 46 -17.26 3.87 -13.60
CA TYR A 46 -17.02 2.69 -14.42
C TYR A 46 -15.99 1.81 -13.71
N LEU A 47 -16.15 0.48 -13.78
CA LEU A 47 -14.99 -0.39 -13.56
C LEU A 47 -13.99 -0.18 -14.70
N THR A 48 -12.71 -0.15 -14.36
CA THR A 48 -11.59 0.00 -15.31
C THR A 48 -10.47 -1.02 -15.00
N TYR A 49 -9.40 -1.02 -15.79
CA TYR A 49 -8.21 -1.87 -15.63
C TYR A 49 -8.53 -3.35 -15.30
N GLY A 50 -7.91 -3.92 -14.26
CA GLY A 50 -8.05 -5.33 -13.87
C GLY A 50 -9.48 -5.69 -13.49
N SER A 51 -10.19 -4.79 -12.81
CA SER A 51 -11.59 -4.96 -12.44
C SER A 51 -12.53 -5.07 -13.64
N LEU A 52 -12.32 -4.24 -14.66
CA LEU A 52 -13.09 -4.34 -15.91
C LEU A 52 -12.79 -5.64 -16.66
N LEU A 53 -11.52 -6.03 -16.73
CA LEU A 53 -11.12 -7.29 -17.34
C LEU A 53 -11.74 -8.48 -16.60
N GLY A 54 -11.74 -8.46 -15.27
CA GLY A 54 -12.40 -9.44 -14.43
C GLY A 54 -13.90 -9.53 -14.69
N ALA A 55 -14.60 -8.39 -14.74
CA ALA A 55 -16.03 -8.34 -15.05
C ALA A 55 -16.37 -8.97 -16.42
N ILE A 56 -15.49 -8.82 -17.41
CA ILE A 56 -15.69 -9.35 -18.77
C ILE A 56 -15.29 -10.82 -18.88
N ARG A 57 -14.13 -11.20 -18.36
CA ARG A 57 -13.52 -12.52 -18.55
C ARG A 57 -14.00 -13.54 -17.52
N HIS A 58 -14.23 -13.13 -16.27
CA HIS A 58 -14.54 -14.03 -15.15
C HIS A 58 -15.90 -13.76 -14.49
N ASN A 59 -16.64 -12.74 -14.94
CA ASN A 59 -17.83 -12.22 -14.24
C ASN A 59 -17.56 -11.86 -12.78
N GLY A 60 -16.34 -11.42 -12.45
CA GLY A 60 -15.88 -11.22 -11.08
C GLY A 60 -14.39 -10.95 -11.03
N TYR A 61 -13.73 -11.29 -9.92
CA TYR A 61 -12.28 -11.12 -9.82
C TYR A 61 -11.53 -12.03 -10.78
N ILE A 62 -10.41 -11.52 -11.30
CA ILE A 62 -9.34 -12.34 -11.84
C ILE A 62 -8.71 -13.08 -10.63
N PRO A 63 -8.44 -14.40 -10.70
CA PRO A 63 -8.12 -15.20 -9.51
C PRO A 63 -6.94 -14.71 -8.66
N TRP A 64 -5.96 -14.07 -9.30
CA TRP A 64 -4.74 -13.55 -8.67
C TRP A 64 -4.77 -12.05 -8.40
N ASP A 65 -5.90 -11.39 -8.61
CA ASP A 65 -6.06 -9.94 -8.45
C ASP A 65 -6.44 -9.57 -7.01
N ASP A 66 -6.00 -8.40 -6.56
CA ASP A 66 -6.05 -8.02 -5.14
C ASP A 66 -6.70 -6.65 -4.87
N ASP A 67 -7.22 -5.96 -5.89
CA ASP A 67 -7.85 -4.65 -5.76
C ASP A 67 -9.13 -4.48 -6.60
N ILE A 68 -9.76 -3.30 -6.45
CA ILE A 68 -10.84 -2.86 -7.34
C ILE A 68 -10.50 -1.47 -7.88
N ASP A 69 -10.44 -1.36 -9.20
CA ASP A 69 -10.20 -0.14 -9.96
C ASP A 69 -11.52 0.47 -10.46
N ILE A 70 -11.75 1.72 -10.08
CA ILE A 70 -12.88 2.53 -10.54
C ILE A 70 -12.37 3.82 -11.15
N THR A 71 -13.04 4.25 -12.22
CA THR A 71 -12.83 5.58 -12.81
C THR A 71 -14.13 6.36 -12.90
N MET A 72 -14.07 7.65 -12.59
CA MET A 72 -15.19 8.59 -12.67
C MET A 72 -14.89 9.74 -13.64
N PRO A 73 -15.88 10.26 -14.38
CA PRO A 73 -15.75 11.55 -15.06
C PRO A 73 -15.26 12.63 -14.09
N ARG A 74 -14.35 13.51 -14.53
CA ARG A 74 -13.79 14.59 -13.68
C ARG A 74 -14.86 15.35 -12.89
N GLU A 75 -15.96 15.70 -13.53
CA GLU A 75 -17.04 16.45 -12.89
C GLU A 75 -17.70 15.65 -11.73
N ASP A 76 -17.93 14.34 -11.91
CA ASP A 76 -18.49 13.47 -10.88
C ASP A 76 -17.48 13.15 -9.78
N TYR A 77 -16.20 12.98 -10.13
CA TYR A 77 -15.10 12.80 -9.19
C TYR A 77 -14.95 14.00 -8.24
N ASP A 78 -14.95 15.22 -8.81
CA ASP A 78 -14.85 16.44 -8.01
C ASP A 78 -16.08 16.59 -7.08
N LYS A 79 -17.29 16.30 -7.58
CA LYS A 79 -18.51 16.30 -6.77
C LYS A 79 -18.47 15.26 -5.66
N LEU A 80 -17.95 14.06 -5.92
CA LEU A 80 -17.78 13.03 -4.88
C LEU A 80 -16.88 13.54 -3.77
N LYS A 81 -15.74 14.16 -4.10
CA LYS A 81 -14.81 14.72 -3.10
C LYS A 81 -15.49 15.75 -2.19
N GLU A 82 -16.39 16.57 -2.73
CA GLU A 82 -17.11 17.59 -1.97
C GLU A 82 -18.13 16.98 -0.99
N ILE A 83 -18.83 15.92 -1.38
CA ILE A 83 -19.88 15.30 -0.56
C ILE A 83 -19.36 14.15 0.32
N ALA A 84 -18.15 13.65 0.06
CA ALA A 84 -17.64 12.41 0.66
C ALA A 84 -17.66 12.41 2.19
N ALA A 85 -17.28 13.51 2.84
CA ALA A 85 -17.26 13.60 4.30
C ALA A 85 -18.65 13.46 4.95
N LYS A 86 -19.72 13.69 4.18
CA LYS A 86 -21.11 13.52 4.61
C LYS A 86 -21.68 12.15 4.23
N GLU A 87 -21.23 11.59 3.10
CA GLU A 87 -21.79 10.35 2.54
C GLU A 87 -21.07 9.09 3.03
N PHE A 88 -19.82 9.22 3.50
CA PHE A 88 -19.03 8.13 4.09
C PHE A 88 -18.74 8.44 5.55
N GLU A 89 -19.35 7.65 6.42
CA GLU A 89 -19.17 7.67 7.87
C GLU A 89 -18.43 6.41 8.33
N ASP A 90 -17.87 6.43 9.55
CA ASP A 90 -17.23 5.26 10.16
C ASP A 90 -18.12 4.02 10.02
N PRO A 91 -17.59 2.90 9.48
CA PRO A 91 -16.17 2.59 9.28
C PRO A 91 -15.60 2.95 7.91
N TYR A 92 -16.39 3.57 7.03
CA TYR A 92 -15.97 3.91 5.68
C TYR A 92 -15.26 5.27 5.66
N PHE A 93 -14.06 5.29 5.11
CA PHE A 93 -13.25 6.51 5.04
C PHE A 93 -12.86 6.81 3.60
N TYR A 94 -13.34 7.94 3.08
CA TYR A 94 -12.94 8.45 1.78
C TYR A 94 -11.64 9.25 1.91
N GLN A 95 -10.54 8.61 1.52
CA GLN A 95 -9.19 9.13 1.62
C GLN A 95 -8.77 9.86 0.35
N THR A 96 -8.20 11.04 0.51
CA THR A 96 -7.57 11.80 -0.57
C THR A 96 -6.22 12.35 -0.11
N GLN A 97 -5.38 12.76 -1.05
CA GLN A 97 -4.13 13.44 -0.70
C GLN A 97 -4.36 14.77 0.05
N GLU A 98 -5.56 15.37 0.00
CA GLU A 98 -5.84 16.62 0.70
C GLU A 98 -6.21 16.42 2.18
N ASN A 99 -6.82 15.29 2.53
CA ASN A 99 -7.26 15.00 3.90
C ASN A 99 -6.30 14.09 4.69
N GLU A 100 -5.38 13.40 4.02
CA GLU A 100 -4.35 12.55 4.63
C GLU A 100 -2.96 12.96 4.15
N VAL A 101 -2.23 13.73 4.98
CA VAL A 101 -0.97 14.38 4.58
C VAL A 101 0.22 13.42 4.48
N ASP A 102 0.14 12.24 5.10
CA ASP A 102 1.20 11.23 5.09
C ASP A 102 0.88 10.07 4.13
N PHE A 103 -0.07 10.27 3.20
CA PHE A 103 -0.44 9.33 2.16
C PHE A 103 -0.44 10.00 0.78
N PHE A 104 0.07 9.30 -0.23
CA PHE A 104 -0.07 9.70 -1.63
C PHE A 104 -0.07 8.52 -2.60
N GLY A 105 -1.27 8.15 -3.08
CA GLY A 105 -1.47 7.20 -4.18
C GLY A 105 -1.46 7.90 -5.55
N GLY A 106 -0.43 8.67 -5.90
CA GLY A 106 -0.34 9.28 -7.24
C GLY A 106 -1.34 10.39 -7.59
N GLY A 107 -2.35 10.66 -6.75
CA GLY A 107 -3.35 11.73 -6.92
C GLY A 107 -4.78 11.23 -7.10
N PHE A 108 -5.00 9.92 -7.06
CA PHE A 108 -6.33 9.31 -6.98
C PHE A 108 -6.81 9.22 -5.52
N SER A 109 -8.11 8.94 -5.34
CA SER A 109 -8.72 8.76 -4.01
C SER A 109 -8.90 7.28 -3.71
N ARG A 110 -8.98 6.93 -2.43
CA ARG A 110 -9.31 5.57 -1.97
C ARG A 110 -10.54 5.61 -1.07
N LEU A 111 -11.44 4.65 -1.23
CA LEU A 111 -12.46 4.39 -0.20
C LEU A 111 -12.01 3.19 0.63
N ARG A 112 -11.90 3.37 1.95
CA ARG A 112 -11.33 2.37 2.87
C ARG A 112 -12.31 1.90 3.93
N ASP A 113 -12.10 0.68 4.43
CA ASP A 113 -12.75 0.17 5.65
C ASP A 113 -11.79 0.25 6.85
N SER A 114 -12.03 1.18 7.76
CA SER A 114 -11.19 1.45 8.94
C SER A 114 -11.11 0.31 9.96
N ARG A 115 -11.94 -0.74 9.83
CA ARG A 115 -11.90 -1.92 10.71
C ARG A 115 -10.87 -2.96 10.25
N THR A 116 -10.26 -2.73 9.10
CA THR A 116 -9.36 -3.67 8.43
C THR A 116 -7.97 -3.07 8.28
N THR A 117 -7.03 -3.85 7.75
CA THR A 117 -5.67 -3.44 7.43
C THR A 117 -5.36 -3.78 5.97
N GLY A 118 -4.91 -2.79 5.22
CA GLY A 118 -4.31 -2.91 3.90
C GLY A 118 -3.09 -2.00 3.82
N TYR A 119 -1.91 -2.59 4.02
CA TYR A 119 -0.68 -1.87 4.28
C TYR A 119 0.39 -2.24 3.24
N GLU A 120 0.51 -1.42 2.20
CA GLU A 120 1.53 -1.60 1.16
C GLU A 120 2.94 -1.32 1.69
N ASN A 121 3.94 -2.02 1.14
CA ASN A 121 5.34 -1.90 1.58
C ASN A 121 5.87 -0.46 1.56
N ILE A 122 5.47 0.32 0.55
CA ILE A 122 5.88 1.72 0.37
C ILE A 122 5.36 2.64 1.48
N HIS A 123 4.34 2.20 2.22
CA HIS A 123 3.71 2.97 3.27
C HIS A 123 4.31 2.71 4.66
N PHE A 124 5.31 1.83 4.79
CA PHE A 124 5.88 1.46 6.10
C PHE A 124 6.37 2.65 6.93
N GLY A 125 5.75 2.81 8.10
CA GLY A 125 6.07 3.87 9.06
C GLY A 125 5.37 5.20 8.79
N HIS A 126 4.41 5.22 7.85
CA HIS A 126 3.54 6.37 7.60
C HIS A 126 2.25 6.27 8.42
N GLN A 127 1.75 7.43 8.81
CA GLN A 127 0.60 7.60 9.70
C GLN A 127 -0.60 8.15 8.91
N PHE A 128 -1.45 7.25 8.45
CA PHE A 128 -2.67 7.53 7.69
C PHE A 128 -3.67 6.40 7.92
N ASN A 129 -4.91 6.56 7.45
CA ASN A 129 -5.86 5.45 7.40
C ASN A 129 -5.40 4.36 6.42
N ALA A 130 -4.95 3.22 6.94
CA ALA A 130 -4.43 2.09 6.17
C ALA A 130 -5.41 0.91 6.16
N GLY A 131 -6.72 1.15 6.11
CA GLY A 131 -7.72 0.11 5.87
C GLY A 131 -7.67 -0.46 4.44
N ILE A 132 -8.18 -1.68 4.23
CA ILE A 132 -8.41 -2.26 2.89
C ILE A 132 -9.24 -1.28 2.06
N TRP A 133 -8.94 -1.17 0.77
CA TRP A 133 -9.46 -0.11 -0.08
C TRP A 133 -10.02 -0.60 -1.42
N ILE A 134 -10.72 0.32 -2.09
CA ILE A 134 -10.93 0.34 -3.54
C ILE A 134 -10.35 1.66 -4.09
N ASP A 135 -9.81 1.62 -5.31
CA ASP A 135 -9.16 2.75 -5.96
C ASP A 135 -10.13 3.54 -6.85
N ILE A 136 -10.14 4.87 -6.71
CA ILE A 136 -11.06 5.78 -7.38
C ILE A 136 -10.26 6.84 -8.12
N THR A 137 -10.20 6.69 -9.44
CA THR A 137 -9.46 7.57 -10.34
C THR A 137 -10.39 8.53 -11.08
N ALA A 138 -9.82 9.61 -11.61
CA ALA A 138 -10.54 10.55 -12.47
C ALA A 138 -10.15 10.36 -13.94
N ILE A 139 -11.13 10.36 -14.84
CA ILE A 139 -10.90 10.49 -16.27
C ILE A 139 -10.96 11.96 -16.68
N ASP A 140 -9.83 12.47 -17.14
CA ASP A 140 -9.59 13.87 -17.46
C ASP A 140 -9.57 14.12 -18.97
N LYS A 141 -10.30 15.15 -19.41
CA LYS A 141 -10.11 15.67 -20.77
C LYS A 141 -8.69 16.19 -20.91
N VAL A 142 -8.03 15.86 -22.02
CA VAL A 142 -6.68 16.35 -22.34
C VAL A 142 -6.72 17.35 -23.50
N PRO A 143 -5.77 18.29 -23.62
CA PRO A 143 -5.69 19.18 -24.78
C PRO A 143 -5.62 18.45 -26.13
N ASN A 144 -6.19 19.04 -27.20
CA ASN A 144 -6.08 18.48 -28.55
C ASN A 144 -4.68 18.70 -29.18
N SER A 145 -3.95 19.73 -28.75
CA SER A 145 -2.56 19.97 -29.17
C SER A 145 -1.59 19.00 -28.48
N TYR A 146 -0.74 18.34 -29.27
CA TYR A 146 0.32 17.47 -28.77
C TYR A 146 1.24 18.19 -27.78
N PHE A 147 1.71 19.40 -28.13
CA PHE A 147 2.60 20.17 -27.27
C PHE A 147 1.96 20.51 -25.92
N SER A 148 0.68 20.88 -25.92
CA SER A 148 -0.05 21.17 -24.68
C SER A 148 -0.28 19.91 -23.83
N ARG A 149 -0.53 18.75 -24.44
CA ARG A 149 -0.62 17.46 -23.71
C ARG A 149 0.72 17.05 -23.10
N LYS A 150 1.81 17.24 -23.85
CA LYS A 150 3.15 16.95 -23.36
C LYS A 150 3.53 17.82 -22.18
N LEU A 151 3.18 19.12 -22.25
CA LEU A 151 3.36 20.03 -21.12
C LEU A 151 2.50 19.59 -19.92
N GLN A 152 1.22 19.27 -20.13
CA GLN A 152 0.33 18.77 -19.08
C GLN A 152 0.94 17.53 -18.40
N SER A 153 1.31 16.52 -19.17
CA SER A 153 1.91 15.26 -18.67
C SER A 153 3.20 15.52 -17.89
N LYS A 154 4.07 16.40 -18.40
CA LYS A 154 5.31 16.78 -17.71
C LYS A 154 5.04 17.43 -16.36
N MET A 155 4.02 18.30 -16.27
CA MET A 155 3.69 19.01 -15.04
C MET A 155 2.96 18.11 -14.04
N VAL A 156 2.06 17.23 -14.48
CA VAL A 156 1.43 16.21 -13.63
C VAL A 156 2.52 15.31 -13.01
N ARG A 157 3.39 14.72 -13.85
CA ARG A 157 4.53 13.90 -13.38
C ARG A 157 5.41 14.66 -12.39
N PHE A 158 5.70 15.93 -12.66
CA PHE A 158 6.53 16.75 -11.79
C PHE A 158 5.91 16.93 -10.40
N TYR A 159 4.63 17.25 -10.30
CA TYR A 159 3.98 17.40 -8.99
C TYR A 159 3.75 16.08 -8.26
N GLN A 160 3.46 15.00 -8.99
CA GLN A 160 3.44 13.65 -8.41
C GLN A 160 4.81 13.29 -7.82
N GLN A 161 5.90 13.50 -8.57
CA GLN A 161 7.26 13.26 -8.09
C GLN A 161 7.61 14.13 -6.87
N ILE A 162 7.23 15.41 -6.86
CA ILE A 162 7.41 16.26 -5.67
C ILE A 162 6.70 15.67 -4.46
N MET A 163 5.43 15.25 -4.62
CA MET A 163 4.65 14.72 -3.50
C MET A 163 5.23 13.40 -2.98
N PHE A 164 5.54 12.47 -3.89
CA PHE A 164 6.22 11.22 -3.56
C PHE A 164 7.52 11.46 -2.80
N VAL A 165 8.34 12.41 -3.25
CA VAL A 165 9.57 12.79 -2.57
C VAL A 165 9.28 13.38 -1.20
N LYS A 166 8.30 14.27 -1.07
CA LYS A 166 7.95 14.92 0.19
C LYS A 166 7.55 13.91 1.27
N ILE A 167 6.82 12.87 0.89
CA ILE A 167 6.27 11.87 1.83
C ILE A 167 7.28 10.73 2.03
N TYR A 168 7.67 10.03 0.96
CA TYR A 168 8.32 8.71 1.06
C TYR A 168 9.86 8.72 0.96
N SER A 169 10.52 9.84 0.62
CA SER A 169 11.97 9.83 0.33
C SER A 169 12.91 9.99 1.54
N ARG A 170 12.42 9.80 2.77
CA ARG A 170 13.16 10.09 4.01
C ARG A 170 14.54 9.41 4.06
N ASP A 171 14.60 8.11 3.77
CA ASP A 171 15.82 7.30 3.89
C ASP A 171 16.45 6.87 2.55
N ASN A 172 15.86 7.24 1.41
CA ASN A 172 16.22 6.71 0.10
C ASN A 172 16.98 7.71 -0.78
N ASP A 173 18.07 7.24 -1.39
CA ASP A 173 18.88 7.99 -2.37
C ASP A 173 18.31 7.89 -3.80
N CYS A 174 17.45 6.92 -4.07
CA CYS A 174 16.65 6.76 -5.29
C CYS A 174 15.23 6.26 -4.93
N PHE A 175 14.21 6.71 -5.66
CA PHE A 175 12.82 6.32 -5.42
C PHE A 175 12.06 6.40 -6.75
N LEU A 176 11.28 5.37 -7.08
CA LEU A 176 10.63 5.23 -8.39
C LEU A 176 11.64 5.37 -9.55
N ASP A 177 11.30 6.12 -10.59
CA ASP A 177 12.12 6.47 -11.75
C ASP A 177 13.00 7.72 -11.53
N ILE A 178 13.21 8.15 -10.28
CA ILE A 178 13.92 9.39 -9.94
C ILE A 178 15.39 9.08 -9.64
N SER A 179 16.29 9.59 -10.48
CA SER A 179 17.74 9.51 -10.25
C SER A 179 18.19 10.28 -9.00
N SER A 180 19.32 9.90 -8.41
CA SER A 180 19.85 10.51 -7.18
C SER A 180 20.09 12.03 -7.29
N PHE A 181 20.56 12.51 -8.45
CA PHE A 181 20.73 13.94 -8.69
C PHE A 181 19.37 14.67 -8.71
N LYS A 182 18.39 14.11 -9.42
CA LYS A 182 17.04 14.68 -9.51
C LYS A 182 16.33 14.66 -8.15
N MET A 183 16.56 13.62 -7.34
CA MET A 183 16.05 13.52 -5.97
C MET A 183 16.47 14.72 -5.11
N LYS A 184 17.76 15.09 -5.13
CA LYS A 184 18.29 16.24 -4.38
C LYS A 184 17.60 17.55 -4.78
N LEU A 185 17.35 17.75 -6.07
CA LEU A 185 16.63 18.91 -6.58
C LEU A 185 15.16 18.91 -6.12
N LEU A 186 14.46 17.78 -6.29
CA LEU A 186 13.06 17.64 -5.90
C LEU A 186 12.86 17.83 -4.39
N LYS A 187 13.76 17.29 -3.55
CA LYS A 187 13.74 17.50 -2.08
C LYS A 187 13.80 18.99 -1.73
N LYS A 188 14.68 19.77 -2.38
CA LYS A 188 14.77 21.22 -2.18
C LYS A 188 13.47 21.95 -2.56
N ILE A 189 12.84 21.54 -3.66
CA ILE A 189 11.57 22.13 -4.12
C ILE A 189 10.42 21.73 -3.20
N ALA A 190 10.34 20.45 -2.82
CA ALA A 190 9.32 19.90 -1.92
C ALA A 190 9.33 20.57 -0.55
N ASN A 191 10.50 20.97 -0.04
CA ASN A 191 10.62 21.69 1.22
C ASN A 191 10.16 23.15 1.16
N ARG A 192 10.08 23.75 -0.03
CA ARG A 192 9.58 25.13 -0.24
C ARG A 192 8.09 25.20 -0.51
N LEU A 193 7.46 24.08 -0.86
CA LEU A 193 6.03 24.00 -1.14
C LEU A 193 5.32 23.30 0.02
N THR A 194 4.21 23.88 0.44
CA THR A 194 3.28 23.23 1.36
C THR A 194 2.59 22.06 0.67
N HIS A 195 2.13 21.10 1.47
CA HIS A 195 1.36 19.96 0.98
C HIS A 195 0.13 20.38 0.17
N LYS A 196 -0.62 21.37 0.68
CA LYS A 196 -1.82 21.93 0.03
C LYS A 196 -1.51 22.55 -1.32
N GLU A 197 -0.40 23.29 -1.45
CA GLU A 197 0.01 23.88 -2.73
C GLU A 197 0.35 22.83 -3.79
N ILE A 198 1.00 21.73 -3.38
CA ILE A 198 1.32 20.63 -4.30
C ILE A 198 0.03 19.95 -4.76
N CYS A 199 -0.89 19.64 -3.84
CA CYS A 199 -2.20 19.07 -4.18
C CYS A 199 -2.99 19.96 -5.15
N PHE A 200 -3.07 21.26 -4.86
CA PHE A 200 -3.76 22.24 -5.71
C PHE A 200 -3.15 22.30 -7.12
N LYS A 201 -1.82 22.39 -7.21
CA LYS A 201 -1.11 22.46 -8.50
C LYS A 201 -1.27 21.15 -9.29
N LEU A 202 -1.16 20.00 -8.63
CA LEU A 202 -1.39 18.70 -9.26
C LEU A 202 -2.81 18.63 -9.85
N ASN A 203 -3.84 18.88 -9.04
CA ASN A 203 -5.23 18.83 -9.50
C ASN A 203 -5.48 19.81 -10.65
N LYS A 204 -4.94 21.04 -10.58
CA LYS A 204 -5.04 22.04 -11.65
C LYS A 204 -4.45 21.56 -12.97
N TRP A 205 -3.31 20.85 -12.94
CA TRP A 205 -2.70 20.30 -14.14
C TRP A 205 -3.44 19.08 -14.67
N CYS A 206 -3.94 18.19 -13.82
CA CYS A 206 -4.81 17.09 -14.24
C CYS A 206 -6.05 17.64 -14.96
N SER A 207 -6.71 18.65 -14.39
CA SER A 207 -7.98 19.19 -14.90
C SER A 207 -7.84 20.36 -15.90
N ILE A 208 -6.67 20.60 -16.49
CA ILE A 208 -6.40 21.83 -17.27
C ILE A 208 -7.29 21.99 -18.52
N ALA A 209 -7.87 20.88 -19.01
CA ALA A 209 -8.80 20.88 -20.14
C ALA A 209 -10.24 20.47 -19.75
N LYS A 210 -10.59 20.49 -18.45
CA LYS A 210 -11.94 20.16 -17.94
C LYS A 210 -13.08 20.84 -18.72
N ASN A 211 -12.94 22.13 -19.01
CA ASN A 211 -13.94 22.95 -19.69
C ASN A 211 -13.74 23.04 -21.22
N LYS A 212 -12.89 22.20 -21.80
CA LYS A 212 -12.59 22.21 -23.24
C LYS A 212 -13.26 21.03 -23.94
N LYS A 213 -13.68 21.21 -25.19
CA LYS A 213 -14.02 20.08 -26.06
C LYS A 213 -12.74 19.30 -26.36
N SER A 214 -12.74 18.00 -26.08
CA SER A 214 -11.62 17.12 -26.36
C SER A 214 -12.08 15.82 -26.99
N LYS A 215 -11.30 15.32 -27.96
CA LYS A 215 -11.50 13.99 -28.55
C LYS A 215 -10.93 12.88 -27.66
N ASN A 216 -10.00 13.24 -26.76
CA ASN A 216 -9.26 12.30 -25.95
C ASN A 216 -9.37 12.63 -24.46
N VAL A 217 -9.24 11.58 -23.67
CA VAL A 217 -9.20 11.62 -22.22
C VAL A 217 -8.03 10.78 -21.71
N GLY A 218 -7.62 10.97 -20.46
CA GLY A 218 -6.59 10.17 -19.80
C GLY A 218 -6.84 10.09 -18.30
N ILE A 219 -6.28 9.07 -17.66
CA ILE A 219 -6.36 8.87 -16.21
C ILE A 219 -5.07 9.43 -15.59
N LEU A 220 -5.05 10.74 -15.39
CA LEU A 220 -3.82 11.47 -15.02
C LEU A 220 -3.46 11.36 -13.54
N THR A 221 -4.37 10.84 -12.72
CA THR A 221 -4.19 10.62 -11.29
C THR A 221 -3.38 9.37 -10.98
N GLN A 222 -3.09 8.52 -11.97
CA GLN A 222 -2.23 7.34 -11.82
C GLN A 222 -0.79 7.70 -12.21
N TYR A 223 0.18 7.29 -11.39
CA TYR A 223 1.58 7.62 -11.64
C TYR A 223 2.12 6.79 -12.80
N GLY A 224 2.77 7.45 -13.78
CA GLY A 224 3.34 6.77 -14.94
C GLY A 224 2.40 6.73 -16.16
N CYS A 225 1.11 6.92 -15.92
CA CYS A 225 0.05 6.94 -16.93
C CYS A 225 -0.06 8.35 -17.53
N TYR A 226 0.54 8.53 -18.71
CA TYR A 226 0.60 9.82 -19.41
C TYR A 226 0.22 9.66 -20.89
N GLU A 227 1.11 10.01 -21.82
CA GLU A 227 0.85 9.98 -23.26
C GLU A 227 0.56 8.58 -23.81
N LYS A 228 1.00 7.52 -23.13
CA LYS A 228 0.75 6.12 -23.53
C LYS A 228 -0.71 5.70 -23.29
N GLU A 229 -1.36 6.30 -22.31
CA GLU A 229 -2.72 5.97 -21.84
C GLU A 229 -3.72 7.07 -22.19
N LEU A 230 -3.72 7.46 -23.47
CA LEU A 230 -4.75 8.33 -24.05
C LEU A 230 -5.86 7.48 -24.68
N TYR A 231 -7.08 7.74 -24.23
CA TYR A 231 -8.29 7.04 -24.65
C TYR A 231 -9.22 7.97 -25.42
N LYS A 232 -10.08 7.42 -26.28
CA LYS A 232 -11.09 8.24 -26.94
C LYS A 232 -12.19 8.61 -25.95
N ALA A 233 -12.59 9.88 -25.94
CA ALA A 233 -13.65 10.36 -25.05
C ALA A 233 -14.98 9.62 -25.27
N GLU A 234 -15.27 9.22 -26.51
CA GLU A 234 -16.47 8.47 -26.89
C GLU A 234 -16.61 7.11 -26.20
N TRP A 235 -15.51 6.51 -25.71
CA TRP A 235 -15.58 5.24 -24.99
C TRP A 235 -16.30 5.36 -23.64
N PHE A 236 -16.38 6.58 -23.10
CA PHE A 236 -16.89 6.89 -21.76
C PHE A 236 -18.16 7.76 -21.76
N ILE A 237 -18.82 7.94 -22.92
CA ILE A 237 -20.05 8.75 -23.01
C ILE A 237 -21.30 8.04 -22.47
N GLY A 238 -21.23 6.72 -22.31
CA GLY A 238 -22.31 5.88 -21.86
C GLY A 238 -21.81 4.63 -21.13
N VAL A 239 -22.75 3.89 -20.55
CA VAL A 239 -22.49 2.69 -19.77
C VAL A 239 -23.10 1.45 -20.43
N LYS A 240 -22.44 0.31 -20.25
CA LYS A 240 -23.08 -1.01 -20.27
C LYS A 240 -23.06 -1.56 -18.84
N TYR A 241 -23.90 -2.54 -18.54
CA TYR A 241 -23.89 -3.20 -17.23
C TYR A 241 -23.40 -4.63 -17.35
N LYS A 242 -22.55 -5.03 -16.41
CA LYS A 242 -22.07 -6.40 -16.25
C LYS A 242 -22.17 -6.84 -14.80
N ILE A 243 -22.05 -8.15 -14.58
CA ILE A 243 -21.96 -8.72 -13.25
C ILE A 243 -20.48 -8.80 -12.87
N PHE A 244 -20.16 -8.33 -11.67
CA PHE A 244 -18.89 -8.52 -11.01
C PHE A 244 -19.16 -9.20 -9.67
N GLU A 245 -18.83 -10.49 -9.59
CA GLU A 245 -19.22 -11.41 -8.52
C GLU A 245 -20.74 -11.42 -8.33
N ASN A 246 -21.26 -10.69 -7.34
CA ASN A 246 -22.69 -10.58 -7.06
C ASN A 246 -23.24 -9.15 -7.21
N ILE A 247 -22.51 -8.27 -7.89
CA ILE A 247 -22.87 -6.86 -8.05
C ILE A 247 -23.05 -6.53 -9.52
N LYS A 248 -24.18 -5.93 -9.89
CA LYS A 248 -24.36 -5.34 -11.21
C LYS A 248 -23.66 -3.98 -11.24
N VAL A 249 -22.67 -3.84 -12.10
CA VAL A 249 -21.76 -2.68 -12.16
C VAL A 249 -21.76 -2.04 -13.55
N PRO A 250 -21.59 -0.70 -13.63
CA PRO A 250 -21.39 0.00 -14.89
C PRO A 250 -19.96 -0.22 -15.43
N ILE A 251 -19.87 -0.44 -16.73
CA ILE A 251 -18.62 -0.50 -17.52
C ILE A 251 -18.73 0.48 -18.69
N PRO A 252 -17.60 1.00 -19.23
CA PRO A 252 -17.67 1.98 -20.32
C PRO A 252 -18.25 1.33 -21.59
N ILE A 253 -18.98 2.10 -22.41
CA ILE A 253 -19.55 1.57 -23.66
C ILE A 253 -18.48 1.05 -24.63
N GLY A 254 -17.28 1.68 -24.60
CA GLY A 254 -16.09 1.29 -25.33
C GLY A 254 -15.15 0.36 -24.56
N TYR A 255 -15.66 -0.48 -23.65
CA TYR A 255 -14.82 -1.37 -22.82
C TYR A 255 -13.86 -2.25 -23.63
N ASP A 256 -14.29 -2.76 -24.79
CA ASP A 256 -13.49 -3.69 -25.59
C ASP A 256 -12.21 -3.00 -26.10
N GLU A 257 -12.35 -1.82 -26.71
CA GLU A 257 -11.23 -1.00 -27.18
C GLU A 257 -10.32 -0.52 -26.03
N PHE A 258 -10.91 -0.23 -24.87
CA PHE A 258 -10.16 0.12 -23.67
C PHE A 258 -9.30 -1.05 -23.18
N LEU A 259 -9.86 -2.25 -23.11
CA LEU A 259 -9.14 -3.47 -22.71
C LEU A 259 -8.06 -3.84 -23.73
N LYS A 260 -8.34 -3.81 -25.03
CA LYS A 260 -7.33 -4.06 -26.09
C LYS A 260 -6.14 -3.12 -25.98
N LYS A 261 -6.40 -1.84 -25.68
CA LYS A 261 -5.33 -0.85 -25.54
C LYS A 261 -4.41 -1.13 -24.34
N ILE A 262 -4.95 -1.67 -23.24
CA ILE A 262 -4.19 -1.89 -22.00
C ILE A 262 -3.53 -3.26 -21.99
N PHE A 263 -4.26 -4.30 -22.39
CA PHE A 263 -3.88 -5.71 -22.23
C PHE A 263 -3.54 -6.42 -23.55
N GLY A 264 -3.76 -5.78 -24.71
CA GLY A 264 -3.56 -6.38 -26.02
C GLY A 264 -4.85 -6.96 -26.62
N ASP A 265 -4.83 -7.26 -27.92
CA ASP A 265 -6.00 -7.77 -28.67
C ASP A 265 -6.51 -9.12 -28.15
N ASP A 266 -5.63 -9.88 -27.48
CA ASP A 266 -5.86 -11.20 -26.92
C ASP A 266 -6.16 -11.18 -25.42
N TYR A 267 -6.57 -10.03 -24.85
CA TYR A 267 -6.86 -9.89 -23.42
C TYR A 267 -7.87 -10.92 -22.86
N ALA A 268 -8.71 -11.50 -23.72
CA ALA A 268 -9.66 -12.54 -23.36
C ALA A 268 -8.97 -13.86 -22.98
N ASN A 269 -7.75 -14.10 -23.47
CA ASN A 269 -6.94 -15.24 -23.10
C ASN A 269 -6.35 -15.07 -21.69
N LEU A 270 -6.07 -16.19 -21.03
CA LEU A 270 -5.36 -16.16 -19.77
C LEU A 270 -3.85 -15.94 -20.03
N PRO A 271 -3.17 -15.12 -19.22
CA PRO A 271 -1.72 -15.02 -19.31
C PRO A 271 -1.03 -16.33 -18.88
N PRO A 272 0.26 -16.52 -19.20
CA PRO A 272 1.07 -17.62 -18.69
C PRO A 272 1.05 -17.70 -17.15
N LEU A 273 1.21 -18.91 -16.58
CA LEU A 273 1.14 -19.13 -15.12
C LEU A 273 2.14 -18.25 -14.35
N GLU A 274 3.29 -17.97 -14.94
CA GLU A 274 4.39 -17.19 -14.35
C GLU A 274 4.03 -15.70 -14.15
N GLU A 275 3.03 -15.21 -14.89
CA GLU A 275 2.51 -13.84 -14.85
C GLU A 275 1.26 -13.71 -13.95
N ARG A 276 0.69 -14.82 -13.48
CA ARG A 276 -0.52 -14.87 -12.63
C ARG A 276 -0.16 -14.59 -11.16
N LYS A 277 0.09 -13.32 -10.85
CA LYS A 277 0.51 -12.86 -9.52
C LYS A 277 -0.28 -11.62 -9.10
N PRO A 278 -0.47 -11.40 -7.78
CA PRO A 278 -1.02 -10.16 -7.26
C PRO A 278 -0.20 -8.93 -7.68
N HIS A 279 -0.89 -7.80 -7.81
CA HIS A 279 -0.28 -6.54 -8.20
C HIS A 279 0.39 -5.83 -7.02
N HIS A 280 -0.17 -5.97 -5.82
CA HIS A 280 0.30 -5.25 -4.65
C HIS A 280 1.10 -6.15 -3.70
N ASN A 281 2.20 -5.59 -3.20
CA ASN A 281 2.99 -6.20 -2.13
C ASN A 281 2.74 -5.46 -0.83
N GLY A 282 2.17 -6.15 0.15
CA GLY A 282 1.83 -5.57 1.44
C GLY A 282 1.24 -6.58 2.41
N TYR A 283 0.90 -6.07 3.59
CA TYR A 283 0.21 -6.80 4.63
C TYR A 283 -1.29 -6.49 4.60
N TYR A 284 -2.12 -7.53 4.52
CA TYR A 284 -3.57 -7.42 4.51
C TYR A 284 -4.17 -8.21 5.67
N ASN A 285 -5.13 -7.62 6.37
CA ASN A 285 -5.90 -8.30 7.39
C ASN A 285 -7.34 -7.77 7.37
N SER A 286 -8.28 -8.64 7.02
CA SER A 286 -9.71 -8.30 6.90
C SER A 286 -10.46 -8.27 8.24
N GLU A 287 -9.80 -8.70 9.31
CA GLU A 287 -10.41 -8.91 10.63
C GLU A 287 -9.78 -8.02 11.73
N LYS A 288 -8.60 -7.43 11.46
CA LYS A 288 -7.87 -6.54 12.38
C LYS A 288 -7.74 -5.13 11.80
N SER A 289 -8.04 -4.14 12.64
CA SER A 289 -7.94 -2.73 12.30
C SER A 289 -6.49 -2.29 12.13
N TYR A 290 -6.23 -1.47 11.11
CA TYR A 290 -4.91 -0.88 10.86
C TYR A 290 -4.38 -0.11 12.08
N ARG A 291 -5.25 0.37 12.97
CA ARG A 291 -4.86 1.08 14.18
C ARG A 291 -4.12 0.17 15.17
N ASP A 292 -4.48 -1.11 15.23
CA ASP A 292 -3.84 -2.06 16.12
C ASP A 292 -2.49 -2.50 15.55
N ILE A 293 -2.42 -2.66 14.23
CA ILE A 293 -1.19 -2.89 13.49
C ILE A 293 -0.22 -1.73 13.64
N ASN A 294 -0.68 -0.49 13.51
CA ASN A 294 0.16 0.68 13.67
C ASN A 294 0.76 0.77 15.08
N LYS A 295 0.00 0.42 16.13
CA LYS A 295 0.53 0.35 17.49
C LYS A 295 1.62 -0.72 17.61
N GLU A 296 1.42 -1.89 17.02
CA GLU A 296 2.40 -2.98 17.04
C GLU A 296 3.68 -2.61 16.28
N ILE A 297 3.53 -2.05 15.07
CA ILE A 297 4.61 -1.47 14.27
C ILE A 297 5.36 -0.41 15.07
N GLU A 298 4.64 0.52 15.68
CA GLU A 298 5.24 1.60 16.44
C GLU A 298 6.02 1.09 17.65
N LEU A 299 5.46 0.12 18.37
CA LEU A 299 6.01 -0.43 19.60
C LEU A 299 7.27 -1.27 19.36
N ARG A 300 7.31 -2.08 18.30
CA ARG A 300 8.39 -3.06 18.09
C ARG A 300 9.39 -2.66 17.01
N PHE A 301 8.94 -1.98 15.96
CA PHE A 301 9.71 -1.83 14.72
C PHE A 301 10.13 -0.38 14.42
N THR A 302 9.41 0.59 14.99
CA THR A 302 9.80 2.01 14.87
C THR A 302 10.51 2.48 16.12
N ASN A 303 11.46 3.40 15.96
CA ASN A 303 12.19 4.02 17.06
C ASN A 303 12.74 2.98 18.07
N ILE A 304 13.48 1.99 17.57
CA ILE A 304 14.00 0.84 18.32
C ILE A 304 14.92 1.18 19.51
N PHE A 305 15.23 2.45 19.73
CA PHE A 305 16.03 2.96 20.86
C PHE A 305 15.18 3.79 21.85
N ARG A 306 13.85 3.76 21.72
CA ARG A 306 12.94 4.38 22.68
C ARG A 306 13.20 3.83 24.07
N ASN A 307 13.30 4.70 25.07
CA ASN A 307 13.54 4.33 26.47
C ASN A 307 14.83 3.52 26.71
N VAL A 308 15.82 3.62 25.82
CA VAL A 308 17.13 2.96 25.99
C VAL A 308 17.93 3.54 27.18
N ASN A 309 17.58 4.74 27.64
CA ASN A 309 18.27 5.42 28.73
C ASN A 309 18.32 4.52 29.98
N GLN A 310 19.51 4.37 30.55
CA GLN A 310 19.79 3.53 31.74
C GLN A 310 19.61 2.02 31.53
N LYS A 311 19.39 1.55 30.29
CA LYS A 311 19.37 0.13 29.93
C LYS A 311 20.61 -0.27 29.15
N GLN A 312 21.03 -1.53 29.30
CA GLN A 312 22.09 -2.14 28.50
C GLN A 312 21.53 -2.67 27.20
N VAL A 313 22.06 -2.21 26.06
CA VAL A 313 21.65 -2.72 24.74
C VAL A 313 22.15 -4.15 24.57
N VAL A 314 21.24 -5.05 24.24
CA VAL A 314 21.53 -6.45 23.92
C VAL A 314 20.96 -6.77 22.54
N ILE A 315 21.76 -7.40 21.69
CA ILE A 315 21.30 -7.80 20.36
C ILE A 315 21.05 -9.31 20.35
N PHE A 316 19.84 -9.71 19.94
CA PHE A 316 19.48 -11.09 19.69
C PHE A 316 19.62 -11.40 18.20
N GLY A 317 20.66 -12.14 17.84
CA GLY A 317 21.02 -12.52 16.48
C GLY A 317 22.43 -12.01 16.13
N ALA A 318 23.36 -12.93 15.87
CA ALA A 318 24.74 -12.61 15.52
C ALA A 318 25.05 -12.83 14.02
N GLY A 319 24.01 -12.93 13.18
CA GLY A 319 24.11 -13.14 11.72
C GLY A 319 24.41 -11.87 10.91
N GLU A 320 24.01 -11.85 9.63
CA GLU A 320 24.23 -10.72 8.72
C GLU A 320 23.48 -9.45 9.12
N MET A 321 22.31 -9.59 9.75
CA MET A 321 21.51 -8.46 10.18
C MET A 321 22.21 -7.66 11.30
N LEU A 322 23.03 -8.32 12.12
CA LEU A 322 23.92 -7.64 13.06
C LEU A 322 24.94 -6.76 12.34
N ASP A 323 25.47 -7.17 11.18
CA ASP A 323 26.46 -6.39 10.44
C ASP A 323 25.84 -5.07 9.96
N ALA A 324 24.60 -5.13 9.48
CA ALA A 324 23.82 -3.94 9.12
C ALA A 324 23.53 -3.04 10.34
N TYR A 325 23.15 -3.63 11.49
CA TYR A 325 22.95 -2.90 12.74
C TYR A 325 24.23 -2.19 13.17
N MET A 326 25.36 -2.89 13.21
CA MET A 326 26.64 -2.36 13.67
C MET A 326 27.15 -1.24 12.77
N SER A 327 26.96 -1.36 11.45
CA SER A 327 27.28 -0.31 10.48
C SER A 327 26.48 0.98 10.74
N ARG A 328 25.18 0.86 11.06
CA ARG A 328 24.28 2.00 11.22
C ARG A 328 24.28 2.62 12.62
N TYR A 329 24.30 1.78 13.66
CA TYR A 329 24.07 2.17 15.06
C TYR A 329 25.18 1.76 16.02
N GLY A 330 26.08 0.84 15.62
CA GLY A 330 27.07 0.25 16.54
C GLY A 330 28.03 1.26 17.17
N LYS A 331 28.22 2.44 16.58
CA LYS A 331 29.01 3.54 17.18
C LYS A 331 28.30 4.21 18.36
N GLN A 332 26.99 4.41 18.26
CA GLN A 332 26.18 5.12 19.26
C GLN A 332 25.59 4.15 20.29
N PHE A 333 25.15 2.97 19.84
CA PHE A 333 24.44 1.97 20.63
C PHE A 333 25.16 0.62 20.52
N LYS A 334 26.41 0.58 21.01
CA LYS A 334 27.19 -0.67 21.04
C LYS A 334 26.55 -1.67 22.02
N PRO A 335 26.24 -2.91 21.60
CA PRO A 335 25.64 -3.88 22.51
C PRO A 335 26.64 -4.32 23.58
N SER A 336 26.14 -4.53 24.80
CA SER A 336 26.93 -5.04 25.92
C SER A 336 27.29 -6.52 25.72
N PHE A 337 26.37 -7.30 25.15
CA PHE A 337 26.61 -8.66 24.67
C PHE A 337 25.61 -9.02 23.56
N LEU A 338 25.93 -10.09 22.84
CA LEU A 338 25.08 -10.68 21.80
C LEU A 338 24.45 -11.97 22.33
N VAL A 339 23.27 -12.31 21.82
CA VAL A 339 22.57 -13.57 22.08
C VAL A 339 22.27 -14.24 20.74
N ASP A 340 22.40 -15.56 20.65
CA ASP A 340 22.05 -16.32 19.44
C ASP A 340 21.54 -17.72 19.82
N ASN A 341 20.62 -18.28 19.04
CA ASN A 341 20.08 -19.62 19.29
C ASN A 341 21.05 -20.73 18.85
N ASP A 342 22.03 -20.41 17.99
CA ASP A 342 23.06 -21.38 17.59
C ASP A 342 24.11 -21.54 18.70
N CYS A 343 24.06 -22.68 19.40
CA CYS A 343 24.96 -22.99 20.50
C CYS A 343 26.43 -23.04 20.08
N LYS A 344 26.74 -23.26 18.80
CA LYS A 344 28.11 -23.25 18.29
C LYS A 344 28.77 -21.86 18.35
N LYS A 345 27.97 -20.80 18.45
CA LYS A 345 28.48 -19.43 18.55
C LYS A 345 28.76 -19.00 19.99
N TRP A 346 28.25 -19.72 20.99
CA TRP A 346 28.37 -19.30 22.39
C TRP A 346 29.82 -19.30 22.86
N GLY A 347 30.22 -18.28 23.61
CA GLY A 347 31.61 -18.08 24.06
C GLY A 347 32.54 -17.48 23.00
N THR A 348 32.10 -17.38 21.74
CA THR A 348 32.84 -16.67 20.69
C THR A 348 32.54 -15.16 20.72
N LYS A 349 33.21 -14.40 19.85
CA LYS A 349 33.04 -12.94 19.74
C LYS A 349 32.76 -12.53 18.30
N LYS A 350 31.91 -11.52 18.12
CA LYS A 350 31.73 -10.79 16.86
C LYS A 350 31.80 -9.28 17.14
N TYR A 351 32.56 -8.53 16.35
CA TYR A 351 32.91 -7.13 16.64
C TYR A 351 33.54 -6.89 18.03
N GLY A 352 34.23 -7.91 18.56
CA GLY A 352 34.81 -7.89 19.92
C GLY A 352 33.78 -8.04 21.05
N ILE A 353 32.54 -8.36 20.74
CA ILE A 353 31.42 -8.49 21.70
C ILE A 353 31.10 -9.98 21.86
N ASN A 354 30.99 -10.44 23.11
CA ASN A 354 30.72 -11.85 23.42
C ASN A 354 29.33 -12.29 22.97
N ILE A 355 29.25 -13.48 22.39
CA ILE A 355 27.99 -14.15 22.06
C ILE A 355 27.66 -15.15 23.17
N LYS A 356 26.42 -15.09 23.68
CA LYS A 356 25.95 -15.91 24.78
C LYS A 356 24.64 -16.64 24.46
N SER A 357 24.25 -17.56 25.35
CA SER A 357 22.95 -18.24 25.26
C SER A 357 21.78 -17.30 25.61
N PRO A 358 20.56 -17.60 25.13
CA PRO A 358 19.36 -16.84 25.49
C PRO A 358 19.09 -16.73 26.99
N ASP A 359 19.48 -17.74 27.79
CA ASP A 359 19.25 -17.77 29.25
C ASP A 359 19.92 -16.59 29.98
N GLU A 360 20.94 -15.97 29.39
CA GLU A 360 21.60 -14.79 29.94
C GLU A 360 20.68 -13.56 30.00
N LEU A 361 19.61 -13.54 29.21
CA LEU A 361 18.60 -12.49 29.25
C LEU A 361 17.85 -12.48 30.58
N LEU A 362 17.68 -13.64 31.23
CA LEU A 362 16.97 -13.77 32.50
C LEU A 362 17.81 -13.28 33.70
N LYS A 363 19.14 -13.27 33.58
CA LYS A 363 20.05 -12.98 34.69
C LYS A 363 20.12 -11.49 35.05
N ASN A 364 19.68 -10.59 34.17
CA ASN A 364 19.88 -9.14 34.32
C ASN A 364 18.57 -8.35 34.62
N GLY A 365 17.44 -9.03 34.84
CA GLY A 365 16.15 -8.39 35.13
C GLY A 365 15.69 -7.41 34.04
N GLN A 366 14.99 -6.33 34.43
CA GLN A 366 14.42 -5.32 33.51
C GLN A 366 15.43 -4.28 32.96
N LYS A 367 16.73 -4.44 33.22
CA LYS A 367 17.77 -3.46 32.79
C LYS A 367 18.26 -3.67 31.36
N LEU A 368 17.65 -4.58 30.60
CA LEU A 368 18.04 -4.87 29.23
C LEU A 368 17.17 -4.14 28.22
N HIS A 369 17.82 -3.64 27.17
CA HIS A 369 17.18 -3.11 25.98
C HIS A 369 17.43 -4.09 24.82
N ILE A 370 16.49 -4.99 24.60
CA ILE A 370 16.67 -6.14 23.70
C ILE A 370 16.24 -5.75 22.29
N ILE A 371 17.15 -5.89 21.34
CA ILE A 371 16.92 -5.65 19.91
C ILE A 371 17.17 -6.96 19.16
N ILE A 372 16.14 -7.50 18.51
CA ILE A 372 16.27 -8.64 17.61
C ILE A 372 16.88 -8.16 16.28
N CYS A 373 17.96 -8.81 15.85
CA CYS A 373 18.63 -8.63 14.56
C CYS A 373 18.66 -9.97 13.84
N SER A 374 17.48 -10.44 13.42
CA SER A 374 17.32 -11.69 12.68
C SER A 374 16.09 -11.60 11.77
N ILE A 375 16.16 -12.27 10.62
CA ILE A 375 14.97 -12.52 9.80
C ILE A 375 13.97 -13.44 10.52
N TYR A 376 14.45 -14.26 11.48
CA TYR A 376 13.64 -15.14 12.34
C TYR A 376 13.10 -14.39 13.57
N PHE A 377 12.74 -13.11 13.41
CA PHE A 377 12.20 -12.33 14.51
C PHE A 377 10.84 -12.83 15.02
N PRO A 378 9.94 -13.45 14.21
CA PRO A 378 8.72 -14.03 14.75
C PRO A 378 8.99 -15.17 15.74
N GLU A 379 9.91 -16.06 15.42
CA GLU A 379 10.28 -17.20 16.26
C GLU A 379 11.02 -16.74 17.52
N ILE A 380 11.95 -15.79 17.38
CA ILE A 380 12.67 -15.22 18.53
C ILE A 380 11.71 -14.43 19.43
N SER A 381 10.74 -13.72 18.87
CA SER A 381 9.69 -13.03 19.63
C SER A 381 8.87 -14.01 20.48
N ARG A 382 8.51 -15.16 19.91
CA ARG A 382 7.83 -16.24 20.64
C ARG A 382 8.68 -16.80 21.77
N GLN A 383 9.97 -17.04 21.50
CA GLN A 383 10.92 -17.48 22.51
C GLN A 383 11.01 -16.47 23.67
N LEU A 384 11.19 -15.18 23.38
CA LEU A 384 11.22 -14.13 24.40
C LEU A 384 9.93 -14.08 25.21
N SER A 385 8.77 -14.18 24.55
CA SER A 385 7.46 -14.24 25.21
C SER A 385 7.35 -15.44 26.16
N ASN A 386 7.83 -16.61 25.76
CA ASN A 386 7.85 -17.82 26.60
C ASN A 386 8.83 -17.71 27.77
N MET A 387 9.88 -16.91 27.62
CA MET A 387 10.80 -16.54 28.70
C MET A 387 10.25 -15.43 29.61
N GLY A 388 9.03 -14.93 29.38
CA GLY A 388 8.40 -13.84 30.13
C GLY A 388 8.89 -12.43 29.73
N ILE A 389 9.65 -12.31 28.64
CA ILE A 389 10.22 -11.05 28.13
C ILE A 389 9.28 -10.49 27.05
N LYS A 390 8.62 -9.37 27.35
CA LYS A 390 7.69 -8.70 26.42
C LYS A 390 8.23 -7.40 25.82
N ASP A 391 9.16 -6.74 26.51
CA ASP A 391 9.79 -5.49 26.07
C ASP A 391 11.02 -5.80 25.20
N TYR A 392 10.80 -5.86 23.89
CA TYR A 392 11.84 -6.06 22.89
C TYR A 392 11.50 -5.27 21.61
N TYR A 393 12.54 -5.00 20.83
CA TYR A 393 12.47 -4.27 19.57
C TYR A 393 13.03 -5.14 18.44
N VAL A 394 12.70 -4.83 17.20
CA VAL A 394 13.18 -5.55 16.02
C VAL A 394 13.84 -4.56 15.08
N TYR A 395 15.12 -4.80 14.81
CA TYR A 395 15.82 -4.12 13.73
C TYR A 395 15.79 -5.00 12.49
N SER A 396 15.34 -4.45 11.35
CA SER A 396 15.49 -5.07 10.05
C SER A 396 16.18 -4.11 9.08
N LYS A 397 17.05 -4.65 8.22
CA LYS A 397 17.70 -3.88 7.14
C LYS A 397 16.67 -3.47 6.06
N LYS A 398 15.64 -4.28 5.82
CA LYS A 398 14.56 -4.00 4.87
C LYS A 398 13.22 -4.02 5.59
N ARG A 399 12.42 -2.97 5.37
CA ARG A 399 11.09 -2.83 5.98
C ARG A 399 10.09 -3.84 5.43
N GLU A 400 10.24 -4.23 4.17
CA GLU A 400 9.41 -5.24 3.48
C GLU A 400 9.38 -6.58 4.24
N TRP A 401 10.54 -7.03 4.72
CA TRP A 401 10.67 -8.27 5.50
C TRP A 401 9.89 -8.26 6.82
N ILE A 402 9.61 -7.07 7.36
CA ILE A 402 8.77 -6.95 8.56
C ILE A 402 7.32 -7.25 8.19
N LEU A 403 6.80 -6.63 7.13
CA LEU A 403 5.41 -6.79 6.71
C LEU A 403 5.12 -8.21 6.22
N GLU A 404 6.06 -8.82 5.48
CA GLU A 404 5.96 -10.21 5.01
C GLU A 404 5.80 -11.21 6.15
N ARG A 405 6.43 -10.95 7.30
CA ARG A 405 6.46 -11.86 8.46
C ARG A 405 5.61 -11.38 9.64
N LEU A 406 4.91 -10.25 9.49
CA LEU A 406 3.99 -9.73 10.49
C LEU A 406 2.82 -10.70 10.78
N PRO A 407 2.21 -11.39 9.78
CA PRO A 407 1.15 -12.38 10.07
C PRO A 407 1.61 -13.45 11.07
N GLU A 408 2.86 -13.89 10.94
CA GLU A 408 3.42 -14.90 11.83
C GLU A 408 3.51 -14.40 13.27
N LEU A 409 3.76 -13.11 13.52
CA LEU A 409 3.74 -12.58 14.88
C LEU A 409 2.34 -12.62 15.51
N GLU A 410 1.30 -12.37 14.72
CA GLU A 410 -0.08 -12.25 15.21
C GLU A 410 -0.70 -13.59 15.59
N GLU A 411 -0.44 -14.65 14.80
CA GLU A 411 -0.99 -15.99 15.06
C GLU A 411 -0.65 -16.47 16.49
N TYR A 412 0.46 -16.03 17.07
CA TYR A 412 0.88 -16.41 18.42
C TYR A 412 0.25 -15.59 19.55
N GLU A 413 -0.19 -14.35 19.28
CA GLU A 413 -0.86 -13.53 20.31
C GLU A 413 -2.31 -14.00 20.53
N VAL A 414 -2.93 -14.62 19.52
CA VAL A 414 -4.29 -15.18 19.57
C VAL A 414 -4.36 -16.52 20.30
N GLU A 415 -3.34 -17.37 20.23
CA GLU A 415 -3.28 -18.67 20.95
C GLU A 415 -3.22 -18.52 22.49
N LYS A 416 -3.12 -17.30 23.02
CA LYS A 416 -3.02 -17.01 24.47
C LYS A 416 -4.25 -16.30 25.06
N VAL A 417 -5.35 -16.13 24.32
CA VAL A 417 -6.60 -15.53 24.81
C VAL A 417 -7.66 -16.57 25.13
#